data_AF-A0A7W4WGB6-F1
#
_entry.id   AF-A0A7W4WGB6-F1
#
_cell.length_a   1.000
_cell.length_b   1.000
_cell.length_c   1.000
_cell.angle_alpha   90.00
_cell.angle_beta   90.00
_cell.angle_gamma   90.00
#
_symmetry.space_group_name_H-M   'P 1'
#
loop_
_entity.id
_entity.type
_entity.pdbx_description
1 polymer ?
#
loop_
_entity_poly.entity_id
_entity_poly.type
_entity_poly.pdbx_seq_one_letter_code
_entity_poly.pdbx_strand_id
1 'polypeptide(L)' 'MSSKGFRPIVSEYHILWEALKHYENRLEKLSSMETDEDKQLSYDEKLQDLEGVLNSIKIAAKEDFQLDLE' A
#
# COMPACT_ATOMS: atom_id res chain seq x y z
N MET A 1 -5.87 -22.16 -15.84
CA MET A 1 -6.29 -20.85 -16.39
C MET A 1 -5.07 -19.94 -16.31
N SER A 2 -4.59 -19.39 -17.44
CA SER A 2 -3.40 -18.54 -17.45
C SER A 2 -3.75 -17.20 -16.81
N SER A 3 -3.45 -17.06 -15.51
CA SER A 3 -3.43 -15.78 -14.84
C SER A 3 -2.26 -14.99 -15.42
N LYS A 4 -2.52 -14.16 -16.43
CA LYS A 4 -1.69 -12.98 -16.68
C LYS A 4 -1.92 -12.00 -15.53
N GLY A 5 -1.53 -12.41 -14.33
CA GLY A 5 -1.49 -11.56 -13.15
C GLY A 5 -0.39 -10.52 -13.33
N PHE A 6 -0.57 -9.39 -12.66
CA PHE A 6 0.47 -8.38 -12.51
C PHE A 6 1.69 -9.04 -11.86
N ARG A 7 2.81 -9.14 -12.58
CA ARG A 7 4.11 -9.61 -12.07
C ARG A 7 5.15 -8.53 -12.31
N PRO A 8 5.29 -7.59 -11.36
CA PRO A 8 6.28 -6.52 -11.44
C PRO A 8 7.70 -7.06 -11.54
N ILE A 9 8.61 -6.28 -12.10
CA ILE A 9 10.05 -6.49 -11.88
C ILE A 9 10.49 -5.90 -10.54
N VAL A 10 11.69 -6.26 -10.07
CA VAL A 10 12.23 -5.81 -8.77
C VAL A 10 12.13 -4.30 -8.56
N SER A 11 12.48 -3.50 -9.57
CA SER A 11 12.40 -2.04 -9.48
C SER A 11 10.96 -1.52 -9.38
N GLU A 12 10.03 -2.16 -10.08
CA GLU A 12 8.61 -1.80 -10.01
C GLU A 12 8.02 -2.13 -8.62
N TYR A 13 8.45 -3.23 -8.00
CA TYR A 13 8.08 -3.53 -6.60
C TYR A 13 8.51 -2.42 -5.64
N HIS A 14 9.72 -1.89 -5.78
CA HIS A 14 10.20 -0.78 -4.95
C HIS A 14 9.44 0.51 -5.22
N ILE A 15 9.23 0.85 -6.49
CA ILE A 15 8.50 2.06 -6.88
C ILE A 15 7.08 2.03 -6.33
N LEU A 16 6.39 0.90 -6.46
CA LEU A 16 5.04 0.73 -5.91
C LEU A 16 5.04 0.81 -4.39
N TRP A 17 6.00 0.16 -3.74
CA TRP A 17 6.16 0.20 -2.29
C TRP A 17 6.32 1.63 -1.78
N GLU A 18 7.29 2.37 -2.33
CA GLU A 18 7.56 3.75 -1.95
C GLU A 18 6.35 4.66 -2.22
N ALA A 19 5.71 4.52 -3.37
CA ALA A 19 4.52 5.30 -3.71
C ALA A 19 3.37 5.07 -2.72
N LEU A 20 3.14 3.82 -2.31
CA LEU A 20 2.10 3.46 -1.35
C LEU A 20 2.45 3.93 0.06
N LYS A 21 3.72 3.81 0.49
CA LYS A 21 4.18 4.38 1.78
C LYS A 21 4.06 5.90 1.83
N HIS A 22 4.32 6.58 0.72
CA HIS A 22 4.08 8.03 0.61
C HIS A 22 2.60 8.37 0.73
N TYR A 23 1.73 7.57 0.12
CA TYR A 23 0.29 7.77 0.20
C TYR A 23 -0.26 7.49 1.60
N GLU A 24 0.22 6.44 2.27
CA GLU A 24 -0.08 6.09 3.66
C GLU A 24 0.22 7.27 4.59
N ASN A 25 1.46 7.79 4.57
CA ASN A 25 1.87 8.93 5.38
C ASN A 25 1.00 10.17 5.13
N ARG A 26 0.58 10.39 3.87
CA ARG A 26 -0.33 11.48 3.53
C ARG A 26 -1.72 11.25 4.14
N LEU A 27 -2.26 10.04 4.08
CA LEU A 27 -3.55 9.70 4.68
C LEU A 27 -3.52 9.82 6.21
N GLU A 28 -2.47 9.35 6.88
CA GLU A 28 -2.28 9.51 8.33
C GLU A 28 -2.30 10.98 8.75
N LYS A 29 -1.61 11.84 7.99
CA LYS A 29 -1.63 13.28 8.22
C LYS A 29 -3.01 13.88 8.00
N LEU A 30 -3.71 13.46 6.96
CA LEU A 30 -5.06 13.96 6.68
C LEU A 30 -6.05 13.52 7.76
N SER A 31 -6.01 12.26 8.19
CA SER A 31 -6.83 11.76 9.30
C SER A 31 -6.55 12.52 10.60
N SER A 32 -5.28 12.67 10.99
CA SER A 32 -4.91 13.34 12.25
C SER A 32 -5.15 14.85 12.29
N MET A 33 -5.20 15.52 11.14
CA MET A 33 -5.46 16.96 11.05
C MET A 33 -6.92 17.32 10.78
N GLU A 34 -7.75 16.33 10.44
CA GLU A 34 -9.16 16.54 10.12
C GLU A 34 -9.98 16.73 11.39
N THR A 35 -10.92 17.67 11.34
CA THR A 35 -11.82 17.99 12.48
C THR A 35 -13.24 17.47 12.27
N ASP A 36 -13.55 17.07 11.04
CA ASP A 36 -14.80 16.45 10.64
C ASP A 36 -14.70 14.92 10.83
N GLU A 37 -15.45 14.38 11.80
CA GLU A 37 -15.43 12.97 12.17
C GLU A 37 -15.75 12.03 10.99
N ASP A 38 -16.68 12.43 10.10
CA ASP A 38 -17.07 11.61 8.94
C ASP A 38 -15.91 11.54 7.93
N LYS A 39 -15.19 12.65 7.74
CA LYS A 39 -14.01 12.70 6.86
C LYS A 39 -12.83 11.94 7.46
N GLN A 40 -12.61 12.08 8.77
CA GLN A 40 -11.59 11.33 9.48
C GLN A 40 -11.81 9.82 9.32
N LEU A 41 -13.05 9.36 9.54
CA LEU A 41 -13.44 7.96 9.35
C LEU A 41 -13.15 7.48 7.91
N SER A 42 -13.46 8.30 6.90
CA SER A 42 -13.15 7.97 5.51
C SER A 42 -11.64 7.84 5.22
N TYR A 43 -10.79 8.59 5.92
CA TYR A 43 -9.34 8.44 5.79
C TYR A 43 -8.83 7.19 6.51
N ASP A 44 -9.39 6.87 7.68
CA ASP A 44 -9.05 5.67 8.44
C ASP A 44 -9.42 4.38 7.69
N GLU A 45 -10.60 4.35 7.05
CA GLU A 45 -11.00 3.24 6.17
C GLU A 45 -10.01 3.04 5.02
N LYS A 46 -9.57 4.14 4.38
CA LYS A 46 -8.57 4.08 3.29
C LYS A 46 -7.21 3.60 3.78
N LEU A 47 -6.81 3.95 5.01
CA LEU A 47 -5.58 3.44 5.62
C LEU A 47 -5.66 1.93 5.84
N GLN A 48 -6.80 1.44 6.33
CA GLN A 48 -7.02 0.00 6.52
C GLN A 48 -6.97 -0.77 5.19
N ASP A 49 -7.61 -0.25 4.14
CA ASP A 49 -7.55 -0.85 2.80
C ASP A 49 -6.12 -0.86 2.26
N LEU A 50 -5.37 0.22 2.46
CA LEU A 50 -3.99 0.38 2.01
C LEU A 50 -3.05 -0.62 2.70
N GLU A 51 -3.25 -0.90 3.99
CA GLU A 51 -2.48 -1.90 4.72
C GLU A 51 -2.63 -3.30 4.09
N GLY A 52 -3.86 -3.65 3.65
CA GLY A 52 -4.11 -4.89 2.91
C GLY A 52 -3.34 -4.96 1.58
N VAL A 53 -3.26 -3.85 0.85
CA VAL A 53 -2.51 -3.75 -0.41
C VAL A 53 -1.01 -3.85 -0.16
N LEU A 54 -0.47 -3.14 0.83
CA LEU A 54 0.94 -3.19 1.21
C LEU A 54 1.36 -4.61 1.59
N ASN A 55 0.57 -5.30 2.41
CA ASN A 55 0.83 -6.69 2.78
C ASN A 55 0.81 -7.63 1.57
N SER A 56 -0.13 -7.44 0.64
CA SER A 56 -0.19 -8.24 -0.59
C SER A 56 1.05 -8.05 -1.46
N ILE A 57 1.54 -6.81 -1.58
CA ILE A 57 2.76 -6.50 -2.35
C ILE A 57 4.00 -7.09 -1.66
N LYS A 58 4.09 -6.99 -0.32
CA LYS A 58 5.17 -7.62 0.47
C LYS A 58 5.24 -9.13 0.21
N ILE A 59 4.11 -9.82 0.27
CA ILE A 59 4.02 -11.26 0.01
C ILE A 59 4.44 -11.58 -1.43
N ALA A 60 3.89 -10.86 -2.42
CA ALA A 60 4.21 -11.10 -3.82
C ALA A 60 5.69 -10.86 -4.15
N ALA A 61 6.28 -9.78 -3.63
CA ALA A 61 7.70 -9.48 -3.79
C ALA A 61 8.60 -10.57 -3.19
N LYS A 62 8.21 -11.11 -2.02
CA LYS A 62 8.91 -12.20 -1.37
C LYS A 62 8.82 -13.50 -2.17
N GLU A 63 7.64 -13.82 -2.70
CA GLU A 63 7.41 -15.04 -3.48
C GLU A 63 8.12 -14.99 -4.85
N ASP A 64 8.06 -13.86 -5.56
CA ASP A 64 8.61 -13.74 -6.91
C ASP A 64 10.14 -13.61 -6.92
N PHE A 65 10.71 -12.86 -5.97
CA PHE A 65 12.13 -12.46 -6.00
C PHE A 65 12.88 -12.61 -4.67
N GLN A 66 12.26 -13.21 -3.64
CA GLN A 66 12.78 -13.22 -2.26
C GLN A 66 13.09 -11.82 -1.71
N LEU A 67 12.48 -10.80 -2.30
CA LEU A 67 12.70 -9.40 -1.97
C LEU A 67 11.99 -9.06 -0.65
N ASP A 68 12.75 -8.53 0.30
CA ASP A 68 12.21 -7.96 1.53
C ASP A 68 12.01 -6.46 1.32
N LEU A 69 10.75 -6.04 1.22
CA LEU A 69 10.36 -4.63 1.23
C LEU A 69 10.21 -4.20 2.70
N GLU A 70 10.89 -3.15 3.14
CA GLU A 70 10.80 -2.65 4.53
C GLU A 70 9.77 -1.53 4.68
#